data_AF-A0A1F7V5J3-F1
#
_entry.id   AF-A0A1F7V5J3-F1
#
_cell.length_a   1.000
_cell.length_b   1.000
_cell.length_c   1.000
_cell.angle_alpha   90.00
_cell.angle_beta   90.00
_cell.angle_gamma   90.00
#
_symmetry.space_group_name_H-M   'P 1'
#
loop_
_entity.id
_entity.type
_entity.pdbx_description
1 polymer ?
#
loop_
_entity_poly.entity_id
_entity_poly.type
_entity_poly.pdbx_seq_one_letter_code
_entity_poly.pdbx_strand_id
1 'polypeptide(L)'
;MDIDRFTVGQLRAFASIVTGDDDALIDAVLRREKQAVWQNVVRLYFERHGRYISPRGLKARVCDPNRDFRLTQPTLTCADELTRFDYAFEGKVTLPSVAEYEDRTSALIEQVRATAGIANALSGVHLRWFMSQMEITNHGKLVQLLAGAVKRSYEAHDFRGKHPRRKLNNYCHGELEGQVTVIPESHLDRLVERLKAGPVFGVQFPNCLQGYSMHAQREVMATAPQGFILSGPETLVTMAIYPETLARDFKAHT
;
A
#
# COMPACT_ATOMS: atom_id res chain seq x y z
N MET A 1 -17.19 -35.61 -3.64
CA MET A 1 -16.67 -35.84 -2.27
C MET A 1 -17.16 -37.20 -1.85
N ASP A 2 -16.27 -38.13 -1.54
CA ASP A 2 -16.62 -39.50 -1.15
C ASP A 2 -17.04 -39.49 0.32
N ILE A 3 -18.35 -39.48 0.58
CA ILE A 3 -18.94 -39.17 1.90
C ILE A 3 -18.78 -40.37 2.85
N ASP A 4 -18.57 -41.57 2.31
CA ASP A 4 -18.45 -42.84 3.05
C ASP A 4 -17.17 -42.94 3.89
N ARG A 5 -16.26 -41.97 3.77
CA ARG A 5 -15.04 -41.86 4.59
C ARG A 5 -15.23 -41.07 5.89
N PHE A 6 -16.37 -40.42 6.10
CA PHE A 6 -16.62 -39.59 7.26
C PHE A 6 -17.60 -40.25 8.22
N THR A 7 -17.27 -40.23 9.51
CA THR A 7 -18.19 -40.66 10.56
C THR A 7 -19.36 -39.67 10.69
N VAL A 8 -20.51 -40.16 11.16
CA VAL A 8 -21.69 -39.31 11.45
C VAL A 8 -21.33 -38.16 12.40
N GLY A 9 -20.44 -38.39 13.36
CA GLY A 9 -19.94 -37.33 14.25
C GLY A 9 -19.16 -36.23 13.53
N GLN A 10 -18.29 -36.59 12.56
CA GLN A 10 -17.56 -35.63 11.73
C GLN A 10 -18.50 -34.85 10.81
N LEU A 11 -19.50 -35.51 10.23
CA LEU A 11 -20.52 -34.84 9.40
C LEU A 11 -21.37 -33.87 10.23
N ARG A 12 -21.73 -34.23 11.47
CA ARG A 12 -22.49 -33.36 12.37
C ARG A 12 -21.69 -32.14 12.82
N ALA A 13 -20.42 -32.33 13.22
CA ALA A 13 -19.53 -31.22 13.58
C ALA A 13 -19.32 -30.27 12.40
N PHE A 14 -19.15 -30.83 11.20
CA PHE A 14 -19.03 -30.06 9.98
C PHE A 14 -20.31 -29.27 9.66
N ALA A 15 -21.48 -29.91 9.74
CA ALA A 15 -22.77 -29.25 9.52
C ALA A 15 -23.04 -28.13 10.53
N SER A 16 -22.69 -28.33 11.80
CA SER A 16 -22.75 -27.33 12.87
C SER A 16 -21.94 -26.07 12.52
N ILE A 17 -20.70 -26.23 12.04
CA ILE A 17 -19.84 -25.11 11.60
C ILE A 17 -20.47 -24.34 10.44
N VAL A 18 -21.08 -25.03 9.48
CA VAL A 18 -21.64 -24.42 8.27
C VAL A 18 -22.99 -23.74 8.52
N THR A 19 -23.77 -24.25 9.47
CA THR A 19 -25.14 -23.77 9.75
C THR A 19 -25.22 -22.85 10.96
N GLY A 20 -24.12 -22.67 11.70
CA GLY A 20 -24.09 -21.85 12.91
C GLY A 20 -24.85 -22.49 14.08
N ASP A 21 -24.73 -23.82 14.23
CA ASP A 21 -25.40 -24.62 15.28
C ASP A 21 -26.94 -24.61 15.24
N ASP A 22 -27.54 -24.33 14.08
CA ASP A 22 -28.99 -24.47 13.89
C ASP A 22 -29.37 -25.94 13.63
N ASP A 23 -29.89 -26.60 14.66
CA ASP A 23 -30.29 -28.03 14.62
C ASP A 23 -31.27 -28.35 13.47
N ALA A 24 -32.18 -27.44 13.12
CA ALA A 24 -33.12 -27.67 12.03
C ALA A 24 -32.44 -27.62 10.65
N LEU A 25 -31.43 -26.76 10.49
CA LEU A 25 -30.60 -26.72 9.28
C LEU A 25 -29.66 -27.91 9.20
N ILE A 26 -29.07 -28.35 10.31
CA ILE A 26 -28.21 -29.53 10.39
C ILE A 26 -28.99 -30.76 9.95
N ASP A 27 -30.19 -30.98 10.50
CA ASP A 27 -31.05 -32.10 10.14
C ASP A 27 -31.47 -32.08 8.67
N ALA A 28 -31.84 -30.92 8.14
CA ALA A 28 -32.21 -30.76 6.72
C ALA A 28 -31.04 -31.07 5.77
N VAL A 29 -29.79 -30.75 6.15
CA VAL A 29 -28.59 -31.11 5.39
C VAL A 29 -28.32 -32.61 5.47
N LEU A 30 -28.42 -33.21 6.66
CA LEU A 30 -28.21 -34.66 6.86
C LEU A 30 -29.26 -35.52 6.12
N ARG A 31 -30.50 -35.02 6.01
CA ARG A 31 -31.59 -35.65 5.25
C ARG A 31 -31.53 -35.39 3.74
N ARG A 32 -30.54 -34.64 3.26
CA ARG A 32 -30.38 -34.21 1.85
C ARG A 32 -31.51 -33.32 1.33
N GLU A 33 -32.29 -32.71 2.23
CA GLU A 33 -33.35 -31.75 1.90
C GLU A 33 -32.76 -30.37 1.55
N LYS A 34 -31.55 -30.08 2.05
CA LYS A 34 -30.76 -28.90 1.70
C LYS A 34 -29.37 -29.30 1.21
N GLN A 35 -28.91 -28.63 0.16
CA GLN A 35 -27.56 -28.80 -0.37
C GLN A 35 -26.68 -27.62 0.03
N ALA A 36 -25.47 -27.90 0.50
CA ALA A 36 -24.45 -26.88 0.68
C ALA A 36 -23.80 -26.58 -0.68
N VAL A 37 -23.94 -25.34 -1.14
CA VAL A 37 -23.19 -24.84 -2.30
C VAL A 37 -21.92 -24.18 -1.80
N TRP A 38 -20.79 -24.81 -2.10
CA TRP A 38 -19.49 -24.22 -1.86
C TRP A 38 -19.22 -23.17 -2.92
N GLN A 39 -19.15 -21.92 -2.49
CA GLN A 39 -18.67 -20.84 -3.34
C GLN A 39 -17.27 -20.48 -2.90
N ASN A 40 -16.37 -20.25 -3.86
CA ASN A 40 -15.09 -19.64 -3.56
C ASN A 40 -15.37 -18.25 -3.00
N VAL A 41 -15.24 -18.10 -1.68
CA VAL A 41 -15.24 -16.78 -1.07
C VAL A 41 -13.95 -16.11 -1.54
N VAL A 42 -14.09 -15.08 -2.38
CA VAL A 42 -12.95 -14.25 -2.76
C VAL A 42 -12.28 -13.78 -1.48
N ARG A 43 -11.03 -14.21 -1.26
CA ARG A 43 -10.25 -13.76 -0.11
C ARG A 43 -10.06 -12.26 -0.21
N LEU A 44 -10.67 -11.52 0.70
CA LEU A 44 -10.41 -10.09 0.84
C LEU A 44 -9.06 -9.89 1.53
N TYR A 45 -8.22 -9.06 0.94
CA TYR A 45 -6.94 -8.64 1.51
C TYR A 45 -7.06 -7.27 2.19
N PHE A 46 -8.01 -6.45 1.75
CA PHE A 46 -8.26 -5.12 2.30
C PHE A 46 -9.70 -5.02 2.79
N GLU A 47 -9.87 -4.43 3.97
CA GLU A 47 -11.18 -4.11 4.53
C GLU A 47 -11.79 -2.88 3.84
N ARG A 48 -13.05 -2.57 4.14
CA ARG A 48 -13.85 -1.56 3.42
C ARG A 48 -13.26 -0.13 3.42
N HIS A 49 -12.32 0.16 4.31
CA HIS A 49 -11.62 1.45 4.37
C HIS A 49 -10.21 1.41 3.77
N GLY A 50 -9.85 0.34 3.05
CA GLY A 50 -8.55 0.18 2.38
C GLY A 50 -7.40 -0.20 3.30
N ARG A 51 -7.68 -0.57 4.56
CA ARG A 51 -6.70 -1.15 5.47
C ARG A 51 -6.53 -2.65 5.20
N TYR A 52 -5.30 -3.14 5.22
CA TYR A 52 -5.00 -4.56 5.04
C TYR A 52 -5.59 -5.38 6.20
N ILE A 53 -6.21 -6.51 5.87
CA ILE A 53 -6.80 -7.45 6.82
C ILE A 53 -5.68 -8.33 7.37
N SER A 54 -5.51 -8.34 8.69
CA SER A 54 -4.43 -9.09 9.32
C SER A 54 -4.51 -10.58 8.97
N PRO A 55 -3.46 -11.17 8.39
CA PRO A 55 -3.40 -12.60 8.13
C PRO A 55 -3.52 -13.39 9.43
N ARG A 56 -4.13 -14.57 9.37
CA ARG A 56 -4.14 -15.50 10.51
C ARG A 56 -2.71 -15.92 10.84
N GLY A 57 -2.37 -15.94 12.12
CA GLY A 57 -1.08 -16.42 12.60
C GLY A 57 0.06 -15.39 12.57
N LEU A 58 -0.25 -14.12 12.32
CA LEU A 58 0.72 -13.03 12.44
C LEU A 58 1.22 -12.93 13.89
N LYS A 59 2.55 -12.91 14.07
CA LYS A 59 3.20 -12.97 15.38
C LYS A 59 3.56 -11.59 15.90
N ALA A 60 4.01 -10.71 15.01
CA ALA A 60 4.37 -9.34 15.36
C ALA A 60 3.16 -8.49 15.81
N ARG A 61 3.44 -7.42 16.53
CA ARG A 61 2.39 -6.56 17.10
C ARG A 61 1.60 -5.82 16.01
N VAL A 62 0.28 -5.92 16.10
CA VAL A 62 -0.69 -5.11 15.37
C VAL A 62 -1.62 -4.46 16.39
N CYS A 63 -1.84 -3.16 16.25
CA CYS A 63 -2.78 -2.38 17.04
C CYS A 63 -3.88 -1.81 16.13
N ASP A 64 -4.90 -1.23 16.74
CA ASP A 64 -5.90 -0.45 16.01
C ASP A 64 -5.27 0.78 15.33
N PRO A 65 -5.82 1.21 14.18
CA PRO A 65 -5.35 2.40 13.51
C PRO A 65 -5.69 3.62 14.37
N ASN A 66 -4.76 4.57 14.44
CA ASN A 66 -5.04 5.82 15.13
C ASN A 66 -6.10 6.62 14.35
N ARG A 67 -7.30 6.75 14.94
CA ARG A 67 -8.46 7.42 14.32
C ARG A 67 -8.24 8.91 14.06
N ASP A 68 -7.29 9.53 14.77
CA ASP A 68 -6.96 10.96 14.62
C ASP A 68 -6.00 11.19 13.44
N PHE A 69 -5.32 10.14 12.97
CA PHE A 69 -4.44 10.21 11.82
C PHE A 69 -5.19 9.74 10.56
N ARG A 70 -5.72 10.70 9.79
CA ARG A 70 -6.51 10.43 8.57
C ARG A 70 -6.01 11.21 7.38
N LEU A 71 -5.50 10.52 6.37
CA LEU A 71 -5.14 11.17 5.11
C LEU A 71 -6.39 11.49 4.29
N THR A 72 -6.34 12.59 3.54
CA THR A 72 -7.39 12.99 2.59
C THR A 72 -6.85 12.76 1.19
N GLN A 73 -7.66 12.18 0.29
CA GLN A 73 -7.28 12.01 -1.10
C GLN A 73 -7.05 13.39 -1.74
N PRO A 74 -5.86 13.68 -2.29
CA PRO A 74 -5.60 14.96 -2.94
C PRO A 74 -6.40 15.08 -4.25
N THR A 75 -6.77 16.31 -4.60
CA THR A 75 -7.41 16.66 -5.87
C THR A 75 -6.38 17.34 -6.79
N LEU A 76 -5.44 16.54 -7.32
CA LEU A 76 -4.44 17.00 -8.28
C LEU A 76 -4.66 16.34 -9.64
N THR A 77 -4.41 17.10 -10.69
CA THR A 77 -4.33 16.55 -12.05
C THR A 77 -2.97 15.89 -12.28
N CYS A 78 -2.88 15.01 -13.27
CA CYS A 78 -1.59 14.43 -13.69
C CYS A 78 -0.55 15.49 -14.07
N ALA A 79 -1.00 16.61 -14.65
CA ALA A 79 -0.12 17.74 -14.97
C ALA A 79 0.43 18.41 -13.71
N ASP A 80 -0.41 18.66 -12.70
CA ASP A 80 0.03 19.22 -11.41
C ASP A 80 1.06 18.32 -10.73
N GLU A 81 0.81 17.00 -10.73
CA GLU A 81 1.71 16.00 -10.15
C GLU A 81 3.09 16.04 -10.83
N LEU A 82 3.15 16.07 -12.17
CA LEU A 82 4.41 16.15 -12.91
C LEU A 82 5.11 17.50 -12.74
N THR A 83 4.38 18.63 -12.66
CA THR A 83 4.97 19.95 -12.36
C THR A 83 5.61 19.96 -10.98
N ARG A 84 4.95 19.40 -9.97
CA ARG A 84 5.53 19.29 -8.61
C ARG A 84 6.75 18.39 -8.58
N PHE A 85 6.71 17.29 -9.32
CA PHE A 85 7.86 16.42 -9.49
C PHE A 85 9.02 17.17 -10.13
N ASP A 86 8.80 17.84 -11.26
CA ASP A 86 9.83 18.60 -11.98
C ASP A 86 10.52 19.62 -11.07
N TYR A 87 9.73 20.39 -10.32
CA TYR A 87 10.22 21.33 -9.32
C TYR A 87 11.06 20.64 -8.23
N ALA A 88 10.55 19.56 -7.64
CA ALA A 88 11.23 18.83 -6.58
C ALA A 88 12.57 18.25 -7.04
N PHE A 89 12.70 17.91 -8.32
CA PHE A 89 13.93 17.36 -8.92
C PHE A 89 14.72 18.38 -9.74
N GLU A 90 14.35 19.65 -9.70
CA GLU A 90 15.03 20.77 -10.37
C GLU A 90 15.22 20.55 -11.89
N GLY A 91 14.27 19.89 -12.56
CA GLY A 91 14.34 19.57 -13.98
C GLY A 91 15.43 18.55 -14.37
N LYS A 92 16.04 17.86 -13.39
CA LYS A 92 17.15 16.93 -13.63
C LYS A 92 16.71 15.51 -13.98
N VAL A 93 15.41 15.25 -14.02
CA VAL A 93 14.84 13.93 -14.29
C VAL A 93 14.03 14.00 -15.57
N THR A 94 14.24 13.02 -16.45
CA THR A 94 13.41 12.87 -17.65
C THR A 94 12.01 12.41 -17.24
N LEU A 95 11.02 13.27 -17.51
CA LEU A 95 9.63 13.00 -17.20
C LEU A 95 8.92 12.31 -18.38
N PRO A 96 7.95 11.44 -18.10
CA PRO A 96 7.00 11.00 -19.12
C PRO A 96 6.13 12.17 -19.57
N SER A 97 5.45 12.00 -20.70
CA SER A 97 4.38 12.93 -21.06
C SER A 97 3.21 12.84 -20.06
N VAL A 98 2.39 13.90 -19.96
CA VAL A 98 1.19 13.89 -19.12
C VAL A 98 0.26 12.72 -19.50
N ALA A 99 0.06 12.50 -20.80
CA ALA A 99 -0.77 11.41 -21.32
C ALA A 99 -0.20 10.04 -20.93
N GLU A 100 1.10 9.82 -21.11
CA GLU A 100 1.74 8.56 -20.70
C GLU A 100 1.60 8.31 -19.20
N TYR A 101 1.84 9.33 -18.37
CA TYR A 101 1.71 9.20 -16.92
C TYR A 101 0.27 8.91 -16.50
N GLU A 102 -0.70 9.57 -17.10
CA GLU A 102 -2.13 9.32 -16.88
C GLU A 102 -2.53 7.90 -17.30
N ASP A 103 -2.17 7.48 -18.52
CA ASP A 103 -2.51 6.16 -19.04
C ASP A 103 -1.92 5.04 -18.17
N ARG A 104 -0.62 5.14 -17.84
CA ARG A 104 0.10 4.11 -17.08
C ARG A 104 -0.38 4.01 -15.64
N THR A 105 -0.68 5.13 -14.98
CA THR A 105 -1.17 5.12 -13.59
C THR A 105 -2.64 4.73 -13.51
N SER A 106 -3.48 5.17 -14.46
CA SER A 106 -4.89 4.79 -14.52
C SER A 106 -5.05 3.30 -14.81
N ALA A 107 -4.22 2.73 -15.69
CA ALA A 107 -4.21 1.29 -15.92
C ALA A 107 -3.90 0.48 -14.65
N LEU A 108 -3.00 0.96 -13.79
CA LEU A 108 -2.72 0.31 -12.49
C LEU A 108 -3.91 0.42 -11.54
N ILE A 109 -4.56 1.58 -11.47
CA ILE A 109 -5.76 1.79 -10.64
C ILE A 109 -6.89 0.87 -11.10
N GLU A 110 -7.13 0.80 -12.41
CA GLU A 110 -8.15 -0.09 -12.97
C GLU A 110 -7.81 -1.56 -12.80
N GLN A 111 -6.53 -1.94 -12.87
CA GLN A 111 -6.11 -3.30 -12.52
C GLN A 111 -6.44 -3.62 -11.05
N VAL A 112 -6.17 -2.72 -10.11
CA VAL A 112 -6.53 -2.91 -8.70
C VAL A 112 -8.05 -3.01 -8.54
N ARG A 113 -8.82 -2.15 -9.22
CA ARG A 113 -10.29 -2.14 -9.19
C ARG A 113 -10.89 -3.45 -9.71
N ALA A 114 -10.34 -3.98 -10.82
CA ALA A 114 -10.81 -5.21 -11.46
C ALA A 114 -10.36 -6.49 -10.73
N THR A 115 -9.34 -6.41 -9.87
CA THR A 115 -8.79 -7.59 -9.19
C THR A 115 -9.57 -7.90 -7.91
N ALA A 116 -10.27 -9.03 -7.94
CA ALA A 116 -11.03 -9.55 -6.81
C ALA A 116 -10.13 -9.71 -5.56
N GLY A 117 -10.60 -9.21 -4.42
CA GLY A 117 -9.88 -9.31 -3.15
C GLY A 117 -9.00 -8.10 -2.80
N ILE A 118 -8.59 -7.30 -3.79
CA ILE A 118 -7.75 -6.10 -3.57
C ILE A 118 -8.40 -4.77 -3.93
N ALA A 119 -9.55 -4.78 -4.61
CA ALA A 119 -10.27 -3.56 -5.00
C ALA A 119 -10.50 -2.59 -3.83
N ASN A 120 -10.76 -3.12 -2.63
CA ASN A 120 -10.95 -2.33 -1.41
C ASN A 120 -9.73 -1.47 -1.03
N ALA A 121 -8.52 -1.76 -1.54
CA ALA A 121 -7.36 -0.89 -1.33
C ALA A 121 -7.61 0.54 -1.81
N LEU A 122 -8.41 0.70 -2.89
CA LEU A 122 -8.80 2.00 -3.45
C LEU A 122 -9.84 2.75 -2.59
N SER A 123 -10.41 2.11 -1.57
CA SER A 123 -11.28 2.78 -0.59
C SER A 123 -10.50 3.64 0.40
N GLY A 124 -9.18 3.43 0.48
CA GLY A 124 -8.25 4.31 1.21
C GLY A 124 -7.59 5.34 0.29
N VAL A 125 -6.77 6.21 0.89
CA VAL A 125 -5.93 7.13 0.11
C VAL A 125 -4.94 6.33 -0.73
N HIS A 126 -4.85 6.70 -2.00
CA HIS A 126 -3.95 6.10 -2.98
C HIS A 126 -3.28 7.20 -3.81
N LEU A 127 -1.96 7.15 -3.92
CA LEU A 127 -1.15 8.24 -4.47
C LEU A 127 -0.31 7.73 -5.64
N ARG A 128 -0.46 8.37 -6.80
CA ARG A 128 0.33 8.03 -7.98
C ARG A 128 1.77 8.51 -7.82
N TRP A 129 2.72 7.74 -8.30
CA TRP A 129 4.12 8.14 -8.33
C TRP A 129 4.82 7.56 -9.55
N PHE A 130 5.95 8.17 -9.89
CA PHE A 130 6.81 7.78 -11.00
C PHE A 130 8.27 7.82 -10.57
N MET A 131 9.07 6.90 -11.09
CA MET A 131 10.53 6.95 -11.00
C MET A 131 11.11 6.64 -12.37
N SER A 132 12.06 7.47 -12.81
CA SER A 132 12.79 7.25 -14.06
C SER A 132 13.64 5.99 -13.99
N GLN A 133 13.99 5.44 -15.16
CA GLN A 133 14.95 4.34 -15.25
C GLN A 133 16.26 4.72 -14.54
N MET A 134 16.75 3.83 -13.69
CA MET A 134 18.02 4.01 -12.97
C MET A 134 18.57 2.67 -12.46
N GLU A 135 19.89 2.57 -12.38
CA GLU A 135 20.55 1.49 -11.65
C GLU A 135 20.84 1.95 -10.21
N ILE A 136 20.27 1.25 -9.24
CA ILE A 136 20.46 1.57 -7.82
C ILE A 136 21.69 0.81 -7.30
N THR A 137 22.83 1.50 -7.28
CA THR A 137 24.09 0.93 -6.75
C THR A 137 24.26 1.14 -5.25
N ASN A 138 23.56 2.13 -4.68
CA ASN A 138 23.59 2.42 -3.24
C ASN A 138 22.25 3.04 -2.79
N HIS A 139 21.47 2.29 -2.01
CA HIS A 139 20.17 2.75 -1.51
C HIS A 139 20.29 3.97 -0.59
N GLY A 140 21.38 4.07 0.18
CA GLY A 140 21.64 5.20 1.05
C GLY A 140 21.79 6.52 0.31
N LYS A 141 22.58 6.51 -0.78
CA LYS A 141 22.71 7.66 -1.69
C LYS A 141 21.38 8.05 -2.33
N LEU A 142 20.61 7.05 -2.77
CA LEU A 142 19.27 7.29 -3.34
C LEU A 142 18.35 7.98 -2.30
N VAL A 143 18.29 7.45 -1.08
CA VAL A 143 17.46 8.05 -0.01
C VAL A 143 17.89 9.49 0.30
N GLN A 144 19.19 9.80 0.33
CA GLN A 144 19.67 11.17 0.54
C GLN A 144 19.25 12.11 -0.58
N LEU A 145 19.37 11.67 -1.84
CA LEU A 145 18.95 12.45 -3.01
C LEU A 145 17.44 12.74 -2.95
N LEU A 146 16.64 11.71 -2.66
CA LEU A 146 15.18 11.84 -2.57
C LEU A 146 14.76 12.70 -1.37
N ALA A 147 15.44 12.61 -0.23
CA ALA A 147 15.20 13.48 0.91
C ALA A 147 15.46 14.97 0.58
N GLY A 148 16.45 15.26 -0.29
CA GLY A 148 16.66 16.60 -0.84
C GLY A 148 15.49 17.10 -1.69
N ALA A 149 14.89 16.22 -2.51
CA ALA A 149 13.69 16.55 -3.29
C ALA A 149 12.47 16.81 -2.39
N VAL A 150 12.26 15.97 -1.37
CA VAL A 150 11.23 16.17 -0.34
C VAL A 150 11.41 17.52 0.34
N LYS A 151 12.64 17.85 0.76
CA LYS A 151 12.93 19.15 1.39
C LYS A 151 12.51 20.31 0.51
N ARG A 152 12.92 20.33 -0.77
CA ARG A 152 12.56 21.40 -1.70
C ARG A 152 11.05 21.55 -1.84
N SER A 153 10.34 20.44 -2.07
CA SER A 153 8.88 20.46 -2.20
C SER A 153 8.20 20.94 -0.92
N TYR A 154 8.60 20.39 0.23
CA TYR A 154 8.04 20.74 1.54
C TYR A 154 8.22 22.23 1.88
N GLU A 155 9.44 22.76 1.71
CA GLU A 155 9.77 24.14 2.09
C GLU A 155 9.15 25.17 1.13
N ALA A 156 8.88 24.79 -0.12
CA ALA A 156 8.20 25.61 -1.11
C ALA A 156 6.66 25.55 -1.01
N HIS A 157 6.11 24.48 -0.43
CA HIS A 157 4.67 24.28 -0.39
C HIS A 157 3.98 25.29 0.54
N ASP A 158 3.02 26.03 -0.01
CA ASP A 158 2.14 26.87 0.78
C ASP A 158 1.01 26.01 1.37
N PHE A 159 1.14 25.66 2.65
CA PHE A 159 0.12 24.93 3.41
C PHE A 159 -1.09 25.84 3.72
N ARG A 160 -1.69 26.44 2.68
CA ARG A 160 -2.84 27.37 2.72
C ARG A 160 -2.62 28.59 3.61
N GLY A 161 -1.41 29.15 3.62
CA GLY A 161 -1.02 30.25 4.49
C GLY A 161 -0.96 29.91 5.98
N LYS A 162 -1.25 28.65 6.37
CA LYS A 162 -1.31 28.23 7.78
C LYS A 162 0.06 27.93 8.38
N HIS A 163 1.09 27.80 7.55
CA HIS A 163 2.44 27.49 8.00
C HIS A 163 3.47 28.38 7.30
N PRO A 164 4.06 29.38 7.99
CA PRO A 164 5.17 30.14 7.42
C PRO A 164 6.34 29.19 7.11
N ARG A 165 6.95 29.35 5.92
CA ARG A 165 8.12 28.61 5.37
C ARG A 165 8.81 27.69 6.39
N ARG A 166 8.21 26.52 6.64
CA ARG A 166 8.74 25.54 7.58
C ARG A 166 9.97 24.92 6.97
N LYS A 167 11.00 24.69 7.78
CA LYS A 167 12.21 24.00 7.35
C LYS A 167 12.07 22.50 7.58
N LEU A 168 12.55 21.70 6.64
CA LEU A 168 12.68 20.27 6.82
C LEU A 168 14.09 19.94 7.31
N ASN A 169 14.18 19.44 8.53
CA ASN A 169 15.44 19.01 9.14
C ASN A 169 15.65 17.51 8.87
N ASN A 170 16.65 17.19 8.04
CA ASN A 170 17.10 15.82 7.83
C ASN A 170 18.25 15.50 8.81
N TYR A 171 17.93 14.81 9.90
CA TYR A 171 18.90 14.44 10.93
C TYR A 171 19.89 13.35 10.50
N CYS A 172 19.64 12.65 9.38
CA CYS A 172 20.52 11.61 8.85
C CYS A 172 21.31 12.10 7.62
N HIS A 173 21.40 13.43 7.41
CA HIS A 173 22.05 14.00 6.24
C HIS A 173 23.53 13.62 6.18
N GLY A 174 23.99 13.06 5.06
CA GLY A 174 25.36 12.62 4.87
C GLY A 174 25.70 11.25 5.47
N GLU A 175 24.81 10.66 6.28
CA GLU A 175 25.12 9.44 7.06
C GLU A 175 24.61 8.15 6.42
N LEU A 176 23.66 8.23 5.48
CA LEU A 176 22.94 7.04 5.01
C LEU A 176 23.71 6.20 3.98
N GLU A 177 24.77 6.73 3.36
CA GLU A 177 25.52 6.01 2.33
C GLU A 177 26.10 4.71 2.89
N GLY A 178 25.76 3.58 2.26
CA GLY A 178 26.20 2.25 2.73
C GLY A 178 25.52 1.76 4.01
N GLN A 179 24.67 2.56 4.65
CA GLN A 179 23.92 2.20 5.87
C GLN A 179 22.51 1.69 5.59
N VAL A 180 22.05 1.75 4.33
CA VAL A 180 20.71 1.34 3.93
C VAL A 180 20.77 0.04 3.15
N THR A 181 20.09 -0.99 3.66
CA THR A 181 19.97 -2.31 3.04
C THR A 181 18.52 -2.64 2.73
N VAL A 182 18.29 -3.37 1.64
CA VAL A 182 16.97 -3.93 1.32
C VAL A 182 16.76 -5.21 2.12
N ILE A 183 15.61 -5.31 2.77
CA ILE A 183 15.15 -6.54 3.41
C ILE A 183 14.40 -7.41 2.39
N PRO A 184 14.70 -8.71 2.24
CA PRO A 184 14.07 -9.55 1.23
C PRO A 184 12.54 -9.58 1.33
N GLU A 185 12.00 -9.55 2.55
CA GLU A 185 10.55 -9.62 2.82
C GLU A 185 9.79 -8.39 2.34
N SER A 186 10.48 -7.29 1.97
CA SER A 186 9.84 -6.10 1.41
C SER A 186 9.43 -6.25 -0.06
N HIS A 187 10.00 -7.23 -0.78
CA HIS A 187 9.91 -7.34 -2.23
C HIS A 187 10.42 -6.09 -3.00
N LEU A 188 11.22 -5.21 -2.37
CA LEU A 188 11.79 -4.02 -3.02
C LEU A 188 12.81 -4.36 -4.11
N ASP A 189 13.42 -5.54 -4.07
CA ASP A 189 14.24 -6.10 -5.15
C ASP A 189 13.51 -6.04 -6.50
N ARG A 190 12.20 -6.31 -6.52
CA ARG A 190 11.38 -6.22 -7.74
C ARG A 190 11.31 -4.80 -8.30
N LEU A 191 11.29 -3.79 -7.42
CA LEU A 191 11.35 -2.39 -7.85
C LEU A 191 12.71 -2.06 -8.43
N VAL A 192 13.80 -2.52 -7.79
CA VAL A 192 15.17 -2.32 -8.28
C VAL A 192 15.35 -2.89 -9.68
N GLU A 193 14.94 -4.13 -9.90
CA GLU A 193 15.06 -4.78 -11.22
C GLU A 193 14.22 -4.08 -12.29
N ARG A 194 13.01 -3.63 -11.95
CA ARG A 194 12.17 -2.88 -12.88
C ARG A 194 12.75 -1.52 -13.23
N LEU A 195 13.30 -0.80 -12.25
CA LEU A 195 13.96 0.49 -12.48
C LEU A 195 15.21 0.37 -13.35
N LYS A 196 15.92 -0.76 -13.27
CA LYS A 196 17.05 -1.04 -14.16
C LYS A 196 16.58 -1.22 -15.61
N ALA A 197 15.44 -1.87 -15.82
CA ALA A 197 14.89 -2.15 -17.14
C ALA A 197 14.17 -0.95 -17.79
N GLY A 198 13.61 -0.03 -17.00
CA GLY A 198 12.89 1.12 -17.54
C GLY A 198 12.21 1.98 -16.47
N PRO A 199 11.48 3.04 -16.88
CA PRO A 199 10.69 3.84 -15.95
C PRO A 199 9.62 3.00 -15.24
N VAL A 200 9.40 3.29 -13.97
CA VAL A 200 8.40 2.62 -13.12
C VAL A 200 7.34 3.61 -12.68
N PHE A 201 6.10 3.20 -12.87
CA PHE A 201 4.90 3.89 -12.41
C PHE A 201 4.27 3.05 -11.31
N GLY A 202 3.75 3.70 -10.28
CA GLY A 202 3.14 3.02 -9.15
C GLY A 202 2.02 3.80 -8.49
N VAL A 203 1.31 3.10 -7.61
CA VAL A 203 0.26 3.64 -6.76
C VAL A 203 0.59 3.23 -5.33
N GLN A 204 0.80 4.21 -4.46
CA GLN A 204 1.11 4.00 -3.05
C GLN A 204 -0.16 4.07 -2.21
N PHE A 205 -0.33 3.15 -1.27
CA PHE A 205 -1.45 3.10 -0.31
C PHE A 205 -0.94 3.43 1.10
N PRO A 206 -0.66 4.70 1.43
CA PRO A 206 0.12 5.09 2.62
C PRO A 206 -0.48 4.63 3.97
N ASN A 207 -1.80 4.46 4.05
CA ASN A 207 -2.49 4.09 5.29
C ASN A 207 -2.87 2.61 5.38
N CYS A 208 -2.57 1.79 4.37
CA CYS A 208 -3.10 0.42 4.33
C CYS A 208 -2.56 -0.47 5.46
N LEU A 209 -1.38 -0.16 6.00
CA LEU A 209 -0.76 -0.86 7.13
C LEU A 209 -0.72 -0.02 8.42
N GLN A 210 -1.60 0.97 8.57
CA GLN A 210 -1.68 1.75 9.81
C GLN A 210 -1.98 0.83 11.01
N GLY A 211 -1.21 0.99 12.09
CA GLY A 211 -1.29 0.16 13.29
C GLY A 211 -0.45 -1.12 13.24
N TYR A 212 0.20 -1.44 12.12
CA TYR A 212 1.14 -2.55 12.02
C TYR A 212 2.55 -2.10 12.40
N SER A 213 3.19 -2.81 13.34
CA SER A 213 4.62 -2.64 13.60
C SER A 213 5.47 -2.95 12.36
N MET A 214 6.72 -2.47 12.30
CA MET A 214 7.61 -2.75 11.16
C MET A 214 7.76 -4.26 10.88
N HIS A 215 7.85 -5.09 11.93
CA HIS A 215 7.90 -6.54 11.78
C HIS A 215 6.59 -7.11 11.25
N ALA A 216 5.44 -6.61 11.72
CA ALA A 216 4.13 -7.04 11.22
C ALA A 216 3.93 -6.67 9.75
N GLN A 217 4.43 -5.51 9.31
CA GLN A 217 4.38 -5.12 7.90
C GLN A 217 5.16 -6.10 7.01
N ARG A 218 6.33 -6.58 7.47
CA ARG A 218 7.12 -7.60 6.77
C ARG A 218 6.41 -8.95 6.73
N GLU A 219 5.82 -9.38 7.85
CA GLU A 219 5.05 -10.62 7.91
C GLU A 219 3.84 -10.59 6.96
N VAL A 220 3.16 -9.44 6.84
CA VAL A 220 2.05 -9.25 5.89
C VAL A 220 2.48 -9.51 4.45
N MET A 221 3.70 -9.11 4.06
CA MET A 221 4.19 -9.26 2.69
C MET A 221 4.28 -10.72 2.25
N ALA A 222 4.47 -11.67 3.16
CA ALA A 222 4.42 -13.10 2.86
C ALA A 222 3.07 -13.55 2.31
N THR A 223 2.00 -12.81 2.61
CA THR A 223 0.63 -13.07 2.14
C THR A 223 0.09 -11.99 1.22
N ALA A 224 0.88 -10.96 0.93
CA ALA A 224 0.47 -9.88 0.05
C ALA A 224 0.26 -10.41 -1.38
N PRO A 225 -0.80 -9.96 -2.08
CA PRO A 225 -1.01 -10.30 -3.48
C PRO A 225 0.18 -9.91 -4.36
N GLN A 226 0.38 -10.64 -5.45
CA GLN A 226 1.42 -10.31 -6.43
C GLN A 226 1.24 -8.88 -6.95
N GLY A 227 2.35 -8.18 -7.13
CA GLY A 227 2.37 -6.77 -7.57
C GLY A 227 2.49 -5.75 -6.42
N PHE A 228 2.24 -6.15 -5.18
CA PHE A 228 2.53 -5.32 -4.01
C PHE A 228 3.99 -5.47 -3.54
N ILE A 229 4.56 -4.35 -3.13
CA ILE A 229 5.84 -4.23 -2.43
C ILE A 229 5.61 -3.44 -1.15
N LEU A 230 6.41 -3.69 -0.11
CA LEU A 230 6.41 -2.85 1.07
C LEU A 230 7.10 -1.53 0.73
N SER A 231 6.48 -0.43 1.12
CA SER A 231 6.97 0.89 0.76
C SER A 231 8.41 1.15 1.23
N GLY A 232 9.21 1.74 0.35
CA GLY A 232 10.62 2.06 0.54
C GLY A 232 10.96 3.48 0.03
N PRO A 233 12.09 3.68 -0.66
CA PRO A 233 12.54 5.00 -1.12
C PRO A 233 11.53 5.75 -1.99
N GLU A 234 10.68 5.05 -2.75
CA GLU A 234 9.62 5.65 -3.56
C GLU A 234 8.61 6.46 -2.73
N THR A 235 8.48 6.18 -1.43
CA THR A 235 7.70 7.01 -0.50
C THR A 235 8.19 8.46 -0.47
N LEU A 236 9.50 8.70 -0.60
CA LEU A 236 10.05 10.06 -0.64
C LEU A 236 9.69 10.77 -1.95
N VAL A 237 9.60 10.03 -3.05
CA VAL A 237 9.08 10.57 -4.31
C VAL A 237 7.63 11.00 -4.14
N THR A 238 6.79 10.10 -3.61
CA THR A 238 5.38 10.43 -3.34
C THR A 238 5.26 11.60 -2.37
N MET A 239 6.09 11.68 -1.33
CA MET A 239 6.08 12.80 -0.39
C MET A 239 6.49 14.12 -1.05
N ALA A 240 7.39 14.09 -2.02
CA ALA A 240 7.75 15.28 -2.80
C ALA A 240 6.60 15.74 -3.73
N ILE A 241 5.75 14.83 -4.22
CA ILE A 241 4.57 15.19 -5.02
C ILE A 241 3.42 15.69 -4.12
N TYR A 242 3.21 15.07 -2.97
CA TYR A 242 2.09 15.34 -2.05
C TYR A 242 2.54 15.73 -0.63
N PRO A 243 3.31 16.82 -0.45
CA PRO A 243 3.77 17.25 0.87
C PRO A 243 2.61 17.55 1.83
N GLU A 244 1.49 18.07 1.34
CA GLU A 244 0.28 18.34 2.13
C GLU A 244 -0.38 17.07 2.68
N THR A 245 -0.21 15.95 1.97
CA THR A 245 -0.80 14.67 2.36
C THR A 245 0.13 13.92 3.30
N LEU A 246 1.41 13.78 2.93
CA LEU A 246 2.33 12.87 3.61
C LEU A 246 3.25 13.55 4.63
N ALA A 247 3.49 14.85 4.54
CA ALA A 247 4.46 15.57 5.39
C ALA A 247 3.82 16.56 6.37
N ARG A 248 2.48 16.59 6.46
CA ARG A 248 1.78 17.43 7.43
C ARG A 248 2.00 16.95 8.87
N ASP A 249 2.07 17.89 9.80
CA ASP A 249 2.13 17.59 11.22
C ASP A 249 0.76 17.08 11.70
N PHE A 250 0.74 15.96 12.42
CA PHE A 250 -0.51 15.42 12.97
C PHE A 250 -1.11 16.35 14.04
N LYS A 251 -0.30 17.22 14.68
CA LYS A 251 -0.75 18.21 15.66
C LYS A 251 -1.24 19.51 15.04
N ALA A 252 -1.02 19.73 13.75
CA ALA A 252 -1.60 20.87 13.04
C ALA A 252 -3.07 20.55 12.70
N HIS A 253 -3.91 20.48 13.72
CA HIS A 253 -5.36 20.45 13.52
C HIS A 253 -5.84 21.85 13.09
N THR A 254 -6.78 21.83 12.14
CA THR A 254 -7.60 22.94 11.62
C THR A 254 -6.92 23.95 10.71
#